data_AF-X0W6E4-F1
#
_entry.id   AF-X0W6E4-F1
#
_cell.length_a   1.000
_cell.length_b   1.000
_cell.length_c   1.000
_cell.angle_alpha   90.00
_cell.angle_beta   90.00
_cell.angle_gamma   90.00
#
_symmetry.space_group_name_H-M   'P 1'
#
loop_
_entity.id
_entity.type
_entity.pdbx_description
1 polymer ?
#
loop_
_entity_poly.entity_id
_entity_poly.type
_entity_poly.pdbx_seq_one_letter_code
_entity_poly.pdbx_strand_id
1 'polypeptide(L)'
;MKLEKLYKRAVETGIQNDLRGKEEIKKILKEEKEKYKKLKEEEVEYYDKDRLFNPYSDTRVLNGDLNINVKKVIVGIDMEIGEILLTYILNKDLDKKIDIIIAHHPEGFALAKLYDVMRLQADLLANYGITISVAEQLLEKRISEVERRLMPINHNRAVD
;
A
#
# COMPACT_ATOMS: atom_id res chain seq x y z
N MET A 1 -2.69 20.87 -3.15
CA MET A 1 -3.75 19.85 -2.92
C MET A 1 -3.46 19.18 -1.59
N LYS A 2 -4.46 18.83 -0.76
CA LYS A 2 -4.21 18.10 0.48
C LYS A 2 -3.58 16.72 0.21
N LEU A 3 -2.63 16.27 1.04
CA LEU A 3 -2.01 14.94 0.91
C LEU A 3 -3.06 13.82 0.95
N GLU A 4 -4.03 13.90 1.87
CA GLU A 4 -5.15 12.95 1.95
C GLU A 4 -5.89 12.79 0.61
N LYS A 5 -6.14 13.91 -0.07
CA LYS A 5 -6.84 13.93 -1.36
C LYS A 5 -5.99 13.33 -2.47
N LEU A 6 -4.68 13.61 -2.45
CA LEU A 6 -3.73 13.01 -3.40
C LEU A 6 -3.72 11.48 -3.24
N TYR A 7 -3.57 11.01 -2.00
CA TYR A 7 -3.52 9.58 -1.69
C TYR A 7 -4.80 8.85 -2.10
N LYS A 8 -5.96 9.34 -1.67
CA LYS A 8 -7.26 8.76 -2.06
C LYS A 8 -7.45 8.72 -3.58
N ARG A 9 -6.97 9.73 -4.31
CA ARG A 9 -7.05 9.77 -5.78
C ARG A 9 -6.10 8.78 -6.45
N ALA A 10 -4.92 8.53 -5.89
CA ALA A 10 -4.02 7.48 -6.36
C ALA A 10 -4.68 6.10 -6.22
N VAL A 11 -5.25 5.81 -5.04
CA VAL A 11 -5.99 4.56 -4.78
C VAL A 11 -7.21 4.43 -5.71
N GLU A 12 -8.00 5.49 -5.87
CA GLU A 12 -9.15 5.50 -6.77
C GLU A 12 -8.74 5.23 -8.23
N THR A 13 -7.61 5.81 -8.67
CA THR A 13 -7.07 5.55 -10.01
C THR A 13 -6.69 4.08 -10.16
N GLY A 14 -6.09 3.46 -9.14
CA GLY A 14 -5.82 2.02 -9.11
C GLY A 14 -7.11 1.19 -9.27
N ILE A 15 -8.12 1.49 -8.46
CA ILE A 15 -9.42 0.79 -8.50
C ILE A 15 -10.10 0.91 -9.87
N GLN A 16 -10.01 2.09 -10.51
CA GLN A 16 -10.60 2.31 -11.84
C GLN A 16 -9.95 1.48 -12.95
N ASN A 17 -8.68 1.12 -12.78
CA ASN A 17 -7.89 0.36 -13.75
C ASN A 17 -7.64 -1.09 -13.31
N ASP A 18 -8.24 -1.51 -12.19
CA ASP A 18 -8.07 -2.86 -11.66
C ASP A 18 -8.71 -3.90 -12.58
N LEU A 19 -7.92 -4.89 -12.99
CA LEU A 19 -8.34 -5.94 -13.92
C LEU A 19 -9.41 -6.88 -13.33
N ARG A 20 -9.61 -6.88 -12.00
CA ARG A 20 -10.69 -7.63 -11.34
C ARG A 20 -12.06 -6.96 -11.53
N GLY A 21 -12.08 -5.68 -11.90
CA GLY A 21 -13.29 -4.91 -12.12
C GLY A 21 -13.91 -4.32 -10.85
N LYS A 22 -14.72 -3.27 -11.03
CA LYS A 22 -15.25 -2.45 -9.93
C LYS A 22 -16.14 -3.21 -8.96
N GLU A 23 -16.92 -4.19 -9.43
CA GLU A 23 -17.84 -4.94 -8.58
C GLU A 23 -17.10 -5.88 -7.62
N GLU A 24 -16.01 -6.51 -8.06
CA GLU A 24 -15.20 -7.36 -7.18
C GLU A 24 -14.49 -6.50 -6.12
N ILE A 25 -13.93 -5.34 -6.50
CA ILE A 25 -13.32 -4.42 -5.54
C ILE A 25 -14.34 -3.94 -4.49
N LYS A 26 -15.57 -3.61 -4.90
CA LYS A 26 -16.64 -3.24 -3.95
C LYS A 26 -16.95 -4.38 -2.98
N LYS A 27 -16.97 -5.63 -3.46
CA LYS A 27 -17.19 -6.82 -2.64
C LYS A 27 -16.07 -7.00 -1.63
N ILE A 28 -14.81 -6.94 -2.05
CA ILE A 28 -13.62 -7.02 -1.17
C ILE A 28 -13.69 -5.95 -0.07
N LEU A 29 -13.93 -4.70 -0.44
CA LEU A 29 -14.03 -3.60 0.54
C LEU A 29 -15.23 -3.74 1.48
N LYS A 30 -16.34 -4.33 1.02
CA LYS A 30 -17.50 -4.62 1.86
C LYS A 30 -17.17 -5.71 2.87
N GLU A 31 -16.54 -6.80 2.44
CA GLU A 31 -16.13 -7.90 3.32
C GLU A 31 -15.14 -7.40 4.38
N GLU A 32 -14.18 -6.56 3.99
CA GLU A 32 -13.21 -5.97 4.89
C GLU A 32 -13.86 -5.06 5.95
N LYS A 33 -14.88 -4.27 5.57
CA LYS A 33 -15.69 -3.50 6.52
C LYS A 33 -16.48 -4.38 7.48
N GLU A 34 -17.03 -5.50 7.01
CA GLU A 34 -17.73 -6.45 7.89
C GLU A 34 -16.77 -7.19 8.84
N LYS A 35 -15.53 -7.46 8.41
CA LYS A 35 -14.48 -7.98 9.31
C LYS A 35 -14.14 -6.96 10.39
N TYR A 36 -13.92 -5.71 10.02
CA TYR A 36 -13.60 -4.62 10.95
C TYR A 36 -14.67 -4.44 12.04
N LYS A 37 -15.96 -4.50 11.68
CA LYS A 37 -17.07 -4.40 12.65
C LYS A 37 -17.11 -5.53 13.69
N LYS A 38 -16.49 -6.67 13.38
CA LYS A 38 -16.45 -7.86 14.26
C LYS A 38 -15.21 -7.91 15.15
N LEU A 39 -14.26 -7.00 14.94
CA LEU A 39 -13.04 -6.94 15.75
C LEU A 39 -13.38 -6.56 17.19
N LYS A 40 -12.64 -7.14 18.13
CA LYS A 40 -12.66 -6.72 19.53
C LYS A 40 -11.98 -5.37 19.68
N GLU A 41 -12.30 -4.63 20.73
CA GLU A 41 -11.72 -3.30 20.99
C GLU A 41 -10.18 -3.31 20.97
N GLU A 42 -9.57 -4.34 21.55
CA GLU A 42 -8.11 -4.56 21.58
C GLU A 42 -7.51 -4.72 20.16
N GLU A 43 -8.25 -5.32 19.23
CA GLU A 43 -7.80 -5.57 17.86
C GLU A 43 -7.96 -4.33 16.98
N VAL A 44 -8.92 -3.44 17.31
CA VAL A 44 -9.20 -2.21 16.56
C VAL A 44 -8.02 -1.23 16.64
N GLU A 45 -7.27 -1.23 17.75
CA GLU A 45 -6.09 -0.37 17.91
C GLU A 45 -4.99 -0.68 16.89
N TYR A 46 -4.77 -1.96 16.59
CA TYR A 46 -3.72 -2.43 15.67
C TYR A 46 -4.21 -2.59 14.23
N TYR A 47 -5.48 -2.30 13.96
CA TYR A 47 -6.07 -2.48 12.65
C TYR A 47 -5.66 -1.37 11.69
N ASP A 48 -5.28 -1.78 10.48
CA ASP A 48 -5.00 -0.86 9.38
C ASP A 48 -6.30 -0.30 8.78
N LYS A 49 -6.68 0.89 9.23
CA LYS A 49 -7.90 1.60 8.79
C LYS A 49 -7.92 1.90 7.30
N ASP A 50 -6.77 1.91 6.61
CA ASP A 50 -6.74 2.14 5.17
C ASP A 50 -7.39 0.98 4.41
N ARG A 51 -7.37 -0.24 4.94
CA ARG A 51 -8.03 -1.42 4.33
C ARG A 51 -9.54 -1.21 4.10
N LEU A 52 -10.16 -0.26 4.82
CA LEU A 52 -11.58 0.06 4.67
C LEU A 52 -11.91 0.80 3.37
N PHE A 53 -10.91 1.40 2.71
CA PHE A 53 -11.09 2.12 1.44
C PHE A 53 -10.03 1.80 0.38
N ASN A 54 -8.91 1.18 0.76
CA ASN A 54 -7.79 0.84 -0.09
C ASN A 54 -7.61 -0.69 -0.14
N PRO A 55 -7.91 -1.35 -1.29
CA PRO A 55 -7.76 -2.79 -1.43
C PRO A 55 -6.30 -3.24 -1.63
N TYR A 56 -5.36 -2.32 -1.77
CA TYR A 56 -3.95 -2.59 -2.03
C TYR A 56 -3.16 -2.46 -0.73
N SER A 57 -2.58 -3.56 -0.23
CA SER A 57 -1.84 -3.56 1.04
C SER A 57 -0.44 -2.95 0.94
N ASP A 58 0.08 -2.83 -0.28
CA ASP A 58 1.43 -2.38 -0.63
C ASP A 58 1.52 -0.87 -0.92
N THR A 59 0.44 -0.12 -0.70
CA THR A 59 0.39 1.32 -0.99
C THR A 59 -0.11 2.09 0.24
N ARG A 60 0.74 2.85 0.92
CA ARG A 60 0.36 3.61 2.12
C ARG A 60 1.06 4.97 2.20
N VAL A 61 0.48 5.88 2.98
CA VAL A 61 1.21 7.04 3.50
C VAL A 61 1.96 6.58 4.75
N LEU A 62 3.30 6.70 4.72
CA LEU A 62 4.16 6.14 5.76
C LEU A 62 4.56 7.17 6.83
N ASN A 63 4.60 8.45 6.47
CA ASN A 63 4.95 9.54 7.37
C ASN A 63 4.29 10.87 6.93
N GLY A 64 4.07 11.77 7.87
CA GLY A 64 3.55 13.12 7.64
C GLY A 64 2.06 13.31 7.95
N ASP A 65 1.66 14.59 8.10
CA ASP A 65 0.27 14.97 8.32
C ASP A 65 -0.52 14.94 7.00
N LEU A 66 -1.61 14.17 6.96
CA LEU A 66 -2.50 14.07 5.80
C LEU A 66 -3.15 15.42 5.40
N ASN A 67 -3.15 16.41 6.29
CA ASN A 67 -3.69 17.74 6.04
C ASN A 67 -2.74 18.71 5.33
N ILE A 68 -1.46 18.37 5.13
CA ILE A 68 -0.52 19.29 4.48
C ILE A 68 -0.94 19.61 3.04
N ASN A 69 -0.61 20.83 2.60
CA ASN A 69 -0.81 21.24 1.23
C ASN A 69 0.39 20.85 0.36
N VAL A 70 0.20 19.86 -0.50
CA VAL A 70 1.19 19.41 -1.47
C VAL A 70 1.15 20.29 -2.72
N LYS A 71 2.31 20.83 -3.11
CA LYS A 71 2.55 21.60 -4.33
C LYS A 71 3.71 21.02 -5.15
N LYS A 72 4.77 20.53 -4.51
CA LYS A 72 5.94 19.95 -5.16
C LYS A 72 6.28 18.61 -4.53
N VAL A 73 6.55 17.64 -5.39
CA VAL A 73 6.85 16.27 -5.01
C VAL A 73 8.16 15.85 -5.65
N ILE A 74 8.85 14.91 -5.01
CA ILE A 74 9.89 14.10 -5.64
C ILE A 74 9.40 12.66 -5.70
N VAL A 75 9.63 12.00 -6.83
CA VAL A 75 9.12 10.64 -7.10
C VAL A 75 10.27 9.81 -7.61
N GLY A 76 10.38 8.58 -7.11
CA GLY A 76 11.39 7.62 -7.56
C GLY A 76 10.89 6.18 -7.41
N ILE A 77 11.66 5.25 -7.96
CA ILE A 77 11.35 3.83 -7.85
C ILE A 77 11.61 3.36 -6.42
N ASP A 78 12.88 3.46 -6.01
CA ASP A 78 13.36 3.26 -4.66
C ASP A 78 13.58 4.62 -4.01
N MET A 79 12.96 4.86 -2.86
CA MET A 79 13.11 6.10 -2.10
C MET A 79 13.51 5.76 -0.67
N GLU A 80 14.77 5.33 -0.52
CA GLU A 80 15.33 4.91 0.75
C GLU A 80 16.04 6.09 1.47
N ILE A 81 16.88 5.79 2.46
CA ILE A 81 17.59 6.78 3.28
C ILE A 81 18.37 7.80 2.41
N GLY A 82 18.99 7.35 1.32
CA GLY A 82 19.78 8.21 0.44
C GLY A 82 18.94 9.28 -0.23
N GLU A 83 17.77 8.92 -0.76
CA GLU A 83 16.84 9.81 -1.44
C GLU A 83 16.13 10.74 -0.45
N ILE A 84 15.87 10.28 0.77
CA ILE A 84 15.35 11.11 1.86
C ILE A 84 16.38 12.19 2.23
N LEU A 85 17.65 11.80 2.41
CA LEU A 85 18.72 12.75 2.71
C LEU A 85 18.96 13.73 1.55
N LEU A 86 18.93 13.24 0.32
CA LEU A 86 18.99 14.09 -0.88
C LEU A 86 17.86 15.12 -0.87
N THR A 87 16.62 14.69 -0.60
CA THR A 87 15.46 15.58 -0.55
C THR A 87 15.62 16.64 0.54
N TYR A 88 16.14 16.24 1.71
CA TYR A 88 16.47 17.17 2.79
C TYR A 88 17.51 18.22 2.36
N ILE A 89 18.62 17.79 1.73
CA ILE A 89 19.68 18.69 1.23
C ILE A 89 19.14 19.64 0.16
N LEU A 90 18.36 19.13 -0.80
CA LEU A 90 17.73 19.94 -1.85
C LEU A 90 16.83 21.04 -1.25
N ASN A 91 16.09 20.71 -0.19
CA ASN A 91 15.26 21.69 0.50
C ASN A 91 16.09 22.69 1.32
N LYS A 92 17.09 22.20 2.05
CA LYS A 92 17.92 23.01 2.95
C LYS A 92 18.85 23.97 2.21
N ASP A 93 19.56 23.47 1.20
CA ASP A 93 20.69 24.18 0.58
C ASP A 93 20.30 24.84 -0.75
N LEU A 94 19.28 24.32 -1.44
CA LEU A 94 18.86 24.80 -2.77
C LEU A 94 17.43 25.36 -2.80
N ASP A 95 16.80 25.55 -1.64
CA ASP A 95 15.42 26.05 -1.47
C ASP A 95 14.42 25.40 -2.43
N LYS A 96 14.55 24.08 -2.65
CA LYS A 96 13.69 23.39 -3.62
C LYS A 96 12.23 23.31 -3.17
N LYS A 97 11.90 23.42 -1.88
CA LYS A 97 10.51 23.39 -1.35
C LYS A 97 9.72 22.16 -1.80
N ILE A 98 10.33 20.98 -1.70
CA ILE A 98 9.69 19.68 -1.91
C ILE A 98 8.87 19.35 -0.67
N ASP A 99 7.57 19.11 -0.85
CA ASP A 99 6.63 18.89 0.25
C ASP A 99 6.53 17.42 0.67
N ILE A 100 6.64 16.49 -0.30
CA ILE A 100 6.54 15.03 -0.07
C ILE A 100 7.47 14.23 -0.99
N ILE A 101 7.77 13.03 -0.53
CA ILE A 101 8.46 11.96 -1.26
C ILE A 101 7.41 10.90 -1.64
N ILE A 102 7.47 10.39 -2.88
CA ILE A 102 6.63 9.28 -3.35
C ILE A 102 7.55 8.16 -3.84
N ALA A 103 7.49 7.01 -3.17
CA ALA A 103 8.16 5.78 -3.60
C ALA A 103 7.21 4.96 -4.49
N HIS A 104 7.76 4.32 -5.53
CA HIS A 104 7.03 3.28 -6.26
C HIS A 104 7.06 1.96 -5.51
N HIS A 105 8.26 1.52 -5.11
CA HIS A 105 8.39 0.30 -4.32
C HIS A 105 7.86 0.54 -2.91
N PRO A 106 7.15 -0.44 -2.33
CA PRO A 106 6.63 -0.33 -0.98
C PRO A 106 7.77 -0.22 0.03
N GLU A 107 7.59 0.67 1.00
CA GLU A 107 8.48 0.84 2.15
C GLU A 107 7.68 0.63 3.44
N GLY A 108 8.36 0.46 4.59
CA GLY A 108 7.68 0.51 5.88
C GLY A 108 6.57 -0.52 6.06
N PHE A 109 5.46 -0.03 6.59
CA PHE A 109 4.25 -0.81 6.82
C PHE A 109 3.69 -1.44 5.52
N ALA A 110 3.79 -0.75 4.39
CA ALA A 110 3.33 -1.26 3.10
C ALA A 110 4.20 -2.44 2.61
N LEU A 111 5.52 -2.33 2.80
CA LEU A 111 6.45 -3.43 2.50
C LEU A 111 6.18 -4.65 3.36
N ALA A 112 5.90 -4.46 4.65
CA ALA A 112 5.57 -5.55 5.57
C ALA A 112 4.35 -6.37 5.13
N LYS A 113 3.46 -5.76 4.32
CA LYS A 113 2.24 -6.36 3.80
C LYS A 113 2.26 -6.63 2.29
N LEU A 114 3.43 -6.59 1.66
CA LEU A 114 3.58 -6.86 0.22
C LEU A 114 3.08 -8.26 -0.19
N TYR A 115 3.23 -9.26 0.67
CA TYR A 115 2.74 -10.62 0.36
C TYR A 115 1.19 -10.69 0.27
N ASP A 116 0.48 -9.79 0.95
CA ASP A 116 -0.99 -9.82 1.01
C ASP A 116 -1.61 -9.36 -0.33
N VAL A 117 -1.02 -8.35 -0.98
CA VAL A 117 -1.48 -7.87 -2.30
C VAL A 117 -1.33 -8.95 -3.38
N MET A 118 -0.40 -9.90 -3.21
CA MET A 118 -0.22 -11.01 -4.16
C MET A 118 -1.45 -11.90 -4.29
N ARG A 119 -2.37 -11.92 -3.30
CA ARG A 119 -3.63 -12.66 -3.38
C ARG A 119 -4.51 -12.20 -4.53
N LEU A 120 -4.37 -10.95 -5.00
CA LEU A 120 -5.09 -10.48 -6.19
C LEU A 120 -4.78 -11.31 -7.43
N GLN A 121 -3.60 -11.94 -7.50
CA GLN A 121 -3.24 -12.79 -8.62
C GLN A 121 -4.17 -14.02 -8.71
N ALA A 122 -4.67 -14.52 -7.57
CA ALA A 122 -5.64 -15.62 -7.56
C ALA A 122 -6.94 -15.20 -8.23
N ASP A 123 -7.44 -14.00 -7.91
CA ASP A 123 -8.63 -13.42 -8.53
C ASP A 123 -8.45 -13.26 -10.05
N LEU A 124 -7.27 -12.78 -10.49
CA LEU A 124 -6.98 -12.62 -11.91
C LEU A 124 -7.00 -13.97 -12.63
N LEU A 125 -6.30 -14.97 -12.11
CA LEU A 125 -6.30 -16.32 -12.67
C LEU A 125 -7.72 -16.90 -12.74
N ALA A 126 -8.54 -16.63 -11.73
CA ALA A 126 -9.94 -17.04 -11.73
C ALA A 126 -10.77 -16.38 -12.82
N ASN A 127 -10.55 -15.08 -13.06
CA ASN A 127 -11.17 -14.36 -14.17
C ASN A 127 -10.76 -14.89 -15.54
N TYR A 128 -9.58 -15.54 -15.65
CA TYR A 128 -9.11 -16.19 -16.86
C TYR A 128 -9.47 -17.69 -16.94
N GLY A 129 -10.40 -18.17 -16.09
CA GLY A 129 -10.99 -19.50 -16.18
C GLY A 129 -10.31 -20.58 -15.34
N ILE A 130 -9.36 -20.23 -14.49
CA ILE A 130 -8.79 -21.17 -13.50
C ILE A 130 -9.74 -21.25 -12.30
N THR A 131 -10.02 -22.44 -11.77
CA THR A 131 -10.81 -22.54 -10.53
C THR A 131 -10.08 -21.81 -9.40
N ILE A 132 -10.79 -20.98 -8.62
CA ILE A 132 -10.17 -20.16 -7.56
C ILE A 132 -9.33 -21.00 -6.58
N SER A 133 -9.79 -22.19 -6.20
CA SER A 133 -9.03 -23.08 -5.32
C SER A 133 -7.69 -23.53 -5.91
N VAL A 134 -7.63 -23.75 -7.23
CA VAL A 134 -6.38 -24.10 -7.93
C VAL A 134 -5.48 -22.87 -8.02
N ALA A 135 -6.03 -21.69 -8.32
CA ALA A 135 -5.27 -20.45 -8.36
C ALA A 135 -4.63 -20.10 -7.01
N GLU A 136 -5.37 -20.26 -5.92
CA GLU A 136 -4.88 -20.08 -4.55
C GLU A 136 -3.75 -21.08 -4.21
N GLN A 137 -3.95 -22.37 -4.51
CA GLN A 137 -2.94 -23.41 -4.30
C GLN A 137 -1.65 -23.15 -5.09
N LEU A 138 -1.76 -22.66 -6.33
CA LEU A 138 -0.60 -22.31 -7.17
C LEU A 138 0.22 -21.18 -6.56
N LEU A 139 -0.44 -20.20 -5.94
CA LEU A 139 0.21 -19.01 -5.40
C LEU A 139 0.68 -19.19 -3.95
N GLU A 140 0.07 -20.10 -3.18
CA GLU A 140 0.33 -20.32 -1.76
C GLU A 140 1.83 -20.41 -1.46
N LYS A 141 2.55 -21.30 -2.14
CA LYS A 141 3.99 -21.50 -1.94
C LYS A 141 4.76 -20.19 -2.11
N ARG A 142 4.47 -19.45 -3.18
CA ARG A 142 5.20 -18.21 -3.52
C ARG A 142 4.85 -17.08 -2.55
N ILE A 143 3.59 -16.93 -2.18
CA ILE A 143 3.14 -15.94 -1.20
C ILE A 143 3.83 -16.19 0.15
N SER A 144 3.84 -17.44 0.62
CA SER A 144 4.48 -17.77 1.89
C SER A 144 6.01 -17.61 1.88
N GLU A 145 6.67 -17.84 0.73
CA GLU A 145 8.10 -17.53 0.58
C GLU A 145 8.37 -16.03 0.74
N VAL A 146 7.55 -15.17 0.10
CA VAL A 146 7.69 -13.71 0.19
C VAL A 146 7.40 -13.25 1.62
N GLU A 147 6.32 -13.72 2.24
CA GLU A 147 5.98 -13.41 3.63
C GLU A 147 7.16 -13.72 4.58
N ARG A 148 7.68 -14.95 4.54
CA ARG A 148 8.81 -15.35 5.41
C ARG A 148 10.10 -14.58 5.13
N ARG A 149 10.32 -14.16 3.88
CA ARG A 149 11.50 -13.36 3.51
C ARG A 149 11.40 -11.94 4.05
N LEU A 150 10.20 -11.38 4.14
CA LEU A 150 9.96 -10.02 4.63
C LEU A 150 9.89 -9.97 6.16
N MET A 151 9.33 -10.99 6.82
CA MET A 151 9.19 -11.04 8.29
C MET A 151 10.41 -10.55 9.11
N PRO A 152 11.67 -10.95 8.82
CA PRO A 152 12.81 -10.58 9.66
C PRO A 152 13.44 -9.24 9.31
N ILE A 153 12.98 -8.53 8.28
CA ILE A 153 13.64 -7.28 7.85
C ILE A 153 13.28 -6.13 8.80
N ASN A 154 14.16 -5.13 8.88
CA ASN A 154 13.81 -3.86 9.54
C ASN A 154 12.93 -3.02 8.60
N HIS A 155 11.62 -3.24 8.68
CA HIS A 155 10.64 -2.56 7.84
C HIS A 155 10.69 -1.03 7.99
N ASN A 156 10.98 -0.52 9.19
CA ASN A 156 10.93 0.91 9.47
C ASN A 156 12.22 1.66 9.12
N ARG A 157 13.28 0.99 8.68
CA ARG A 157 14.61 1.59 8.44
C ARG A 157 14.61 2.85 7.57
N ALA A 158 13.73 2.93 6.58
CA ALA A 158 13.62 4.07 5.67
C ALA A 158 12.54 5.08 6.09
N VAL A 159 11.82 4.82 7.19
CA VAL A 159 10.60 5.55 7.58
C VAL A 159 10.71 6.17 8.99
N ASP A 160 11.52 5.58 9.88
CA ASP A 160 11.67 5.97 11.29
C ASP A 160 12.51 7.24 11.55
#